data_AF-A0A969L8X5-F1
#
_entry.id   AF-A0A969L8X5-F1
#
_cell.length_a   1.000
_cell.length_b   1.000
_cell.length_c   1.000
_cell.angle_alpha   90.00
_cell.angle_beta   90.00
_cell.angle_gamma   90.00
#
_symmetry.space_group_name_H-M   'P 1'
#
loop_
_entity.id
_entity.type
_entity.pdbx_description
1 polymer ?
#
loop_
_entity_poly.entity_id
_entity_poly.type
_entity_poly.pdbx_seq_one_letter_code
_entity_poly.pdbx_strand_id
1 'polypeptide(L)'
;EYTLVVTPFTGQFGQGTAGTSVTVNFTIINQSGAQVSGLVLANADTDSEIQPLEDGDVIDLNQVGRNLTVLASTVPSPLEMVVFVLNGDNGSKRNQTPLCPERQPRC
;
A
#
# COMPACT_ATOMS: atom_id res chain seq x y z
N GLU A 1 7.18 18.86 12.85
CA GLU A 1 7.50 18.05 14.05
C GLU A 1 6.80 18.66 15.25
N TYR A 2 6.41 17.85 16.23
CA TYR A 2 5.65 18.28 17.40
C TYR A 2 6.34 17.82 18.68
N THR A 3 6.22 18.62 19.72
CA THR A 3 6.81 18.35 21.03
C THR A 3 5.71 18.44 22.09
N LEU A 4 5.58 17.37 22.89
CA LEU A 4 4.72 17.34 24.06
C LEU A 4 5.60 17.33 25.31
N VAL A 5 5.37 18.28 26.21
CA VAL A 5 6.04 18.36 27.50
C VAL A 5 5.01 18.15 28.60
N VAL A 6 5.24 17.17 29.47
CA VAL A 6 4.37 16.85 30.60
C VAL A 6 5.16 17.04 31.89
N THR A 7 4.71 17.96 32.74
CA THR A 7 5.31 18.23 34.05
C THR A 7 4.29 17.89 35.14
N PRO A 8 4.58 16.92 36.03
CA PRO A 8 3.70 16.62 37.14
C PRO A 8 3.80 17.69 38.22
N PHE A 9 2.68 18.00 38.87
CA PHE A 9 2.61 18.91 40.00
C PHE A 9 1.93 18.21 41.18
N THR A 10 2.36 18.50 42.42
CA THR A 10 1.79 17.87 43.63
C THR A 10 0.42 18.42 44.05
N GLY A 11 -0.05 19.50 43.41
CA GLY A 11 -1.36 20.11 43.65
C GLY A 11 -2.16 20.32 42.35
N GLN A 12 -3.47 20.49 42.48
CA GLN A 12 -4.36 20.75 41.33
C GLN A 12 -4.01 22.07 40.63
N PHE A 13 -4.36 22.16 39.34
CA PHE A 13 -4.17 23.36 38.52
C PHE A 13 -2.70 23.83 38.43
N GLY A 14 -1.74 22.90 38.54
CA GLY A 14 -0.30 23.23 38.46
C GLY A 14 0.27 23.84 39.74
N GLN A 15 -0.39 23.64 40.88
CA GLN A 15 0.07 24.12 42.18
C GLN A 15 1.01 23.10 42.87
N GLY A 16 1.75 23.54 43.89
CA GLY A 16 2.69 22.69 44.61
C GLY A 16 4.05 22.54 43.89
N THR A 17 4.78 21.46 44.18
CA THR A 17 6.14 21.24 43.65
C THR A 17 6.07 20.63 42.26
N ALA A 18 6.73 21.25 41.29
CA ALA A 18 6.95 20.66 39.97
C ALA A 18 7.93 19.48 40.09
N GLY A 19 7.51 18.32 39.59
CA GLY A 19 8.40 17.17 39.42
C GLY A 19 9.18 17.24 38.10
N THR A 20 9.88 16.16 37.77
CA THR A 20 10.65 16.07 36.53
C THR A 20 9.74 16.04 35.31
N SER A 21 9.97 16.95 34.35
CA SER A 21 9.24 16.98 33.08
C SER A 21 9.66 15.85 32.15
N VAL A 22 8.70 15.24 31.46
CA VAL A 22 8.94 14.31 30.35
C VAL A 22 8.67 15.03 29.04
N THR A 23 9.61 14.91 28.10
CA THR A 23 9.47 15.48 26.75
C THR A 23 9.36 14.35 25.74
N VAL A 24 8.33 14.40 24.89
CA VAL A 24 8.11 13.48 23.78
C VAL A 24 8.10 14.27 22.49
N ASN A 25 8.96 13.87 21.55
CA ASN A 25 8.99 14.42 20.19
C ASN A 25 8.31 13.43 19.26
N PHE A 26 7.40 13.90 18.42
CA PHE A 26 6.70 13.07 17.45
C PHE A 26 6.35 13.85 16.19
N THR A 27 6.09 13.13 15.11
CA THR A 27 5.60 13.70 13.85
C THR A 27 4.17 13.24 13.63
N ILE A 28 3.31 14.17 13.20
CA ILE A 28 1.98 13.82 12.71
C ILE A 28 2.08 13.80 11.19
N ILE A 29 1.83 12.64 10.61
CA ILE A 29 1.66 12.49 9.17
C ILE A 29 0.17 12.28 8.87
N ASN A 30 -0.35 12.99 7.87
CA ASN A 30 -1.66 12.67 7.33
C ASN A 30 -1.44 11.62 6.24
N GLN A 31 -1.58 10.35 6.58
CA GLN A 31 -1.61 9.30 5.57
C GLN A 31 -2.93 9.45 4.81
N SER A 32 -2.90 10.22 3.71
CA SER A 32 -3.95 10.11 2.69
C SER A 32 -4.12 8.63 2.40
N GLY A 33 -5.36 8.12 2.49
CA GLY A 33 -5.64 6.71 2.35
C GLY A 33 -4.94 6.12 1.12
N ALA A 34 -4.52 4.86 1.25
CA ALA A 34 -3.92 4.11 0.16
C ALA A 34 -4.78 4.23 -1.11
N GLN A 35 -4.16 4.65 -2.21
CA GLN A 35 -4.83 4.80 -3.50
C GLN A 35 -4.07 4.01 -4.57
N VAL A 36 -4.82 3.47 -5.52
CA VAL A 36 -4.26 2.90 -6.76
C VAL A 36 -4.02 4.07 -7.71
N SER A 37 -2.76 4.32 -8.05
CA SER A 37 -2.34 5.37 -8.99
C SER A 37 -2.41 4.92 -10.45
N GLY A 38 -2.47 3.62 -10.72
CA GLY A 38 -2.55 3.09 -12.08
C GLY A 38 -2.61 1.56 -12.12
N LEU A 39 -3.08 1.05 -13.26
CA LEU A 39 -3.14 -0.37 -13.58
C LEU A 39 -2.39 -0.62 -14.89
N VAL A 40 -1.64 -1.72 -14.95
CA VAL A 40 -0.91 -2.14 -16.14
C VAL A 40 -1.26 -3.58 -16.46
N LEU A 41 -1.57 -3.84 -17.72
CA LEU A 41 -1.70 -5.19 -18.26
C LEU A 41 -0.30 -5.73 -18.58
N ALA A 42 0.02 -6.91 -18.07
CA ALA A 42 1.30 -7.57 -18.30
C ALA A 42 1.10 -9.03 -18.73
N ASN A 43 2.11 -9.60 -19.38
CA ASN A 43 2.15 -11.01 -19.73
C ASN A 43 2.55 -11.83 -18.49
N ALA A 44 1.74 -12.81 -18.10
CA ALA A 44 1.98 -13.60 -16.88
C ALA A 44 3.02 -14.72 -17.07
N ASP A 45 3.43 -15.04 -18.30
CA ASP A 45 4.52 -15.99 -18.57
C ASP A 45 5.89 -15.31 -18.52
N THR A 46 5.97 -14.02 -18.87
CA THR A 46 7.25 -13.29 -19.00
C THR A 46 7.42 -12.11 -18.04
N ASP A 47 6.39 -11.79 -17.25
CA ASP A 47 6.31 -10.58 -16.41
C ASP A 47 6.56 -9.26 -17.16
N SER A 48 6.41 -9.28 -18.49
CA SER A 48 6.58 -8.09 -19.31
C SER A 48 5.31 -7.26 -19.29
N GLU A 49 5.45 -5.97 -18.94
CA GLU A 49 4.40 -4.98 -19.14
C GLU A 49 4.05 -4.89 -20.63
N ILE A 50 2.74 -4.89 -20.93
CA ILE A 50 2.20 -4.82 -22.29
C ILE A 50 1.69 -3.41 -22.56
N GLN A 51 0.74 -2.95 -21.74
CA GLN A 51 0.13 -1.62 -21.87
C GLN A 51 -0.55 -1.18 -20.57
N PRO A 52 -0.71 0.14 -20.33
CA PRO A 52 -1.62 0.65 -19.30
C PRO A 52 -3.03 0.09 -19.51
N LEU A 53 -3.77 -0.13 -18.42
CA LEU A 53 -5.17 -0.54 -18.48
C LEU A 53 -6.05 0.64 -18.07
N GLU A 54 -6.81 1.17 -19.03
CA GLU A 54 -7.68 2.33 -18.90
C GLU A 54 -9.17 1.95 -19.04
N ASP A 55 -10.06 2.85 -18.60
CA ASP A 55 -11.51 2.62 -18.70
C ASP A 55 -11.95 2.57 -20.17
N GLY A 56 -12.67 1.51 -20.53
CA GLY A 56 -13.15 1.29 -21.89
C GLY A 56 -12.18 0.53 -22.81
N ASP A 57 -11.02 0.10 -22.31
CA ASP A 57 -10.08 -0.69 -23.11
C ASP A 57 -10.68 -1.99 -23.64
N VAL A 58 -10.42 -2.27 -24.92
CA VAL A 58 -10.77 -3.52 -25.58
C VAL A 58 -9.49 -4.34 -25.79
N ILE A 59 -9.36 -5.43 -25.06
CA ILE A 59 -8.17 -6.29 -25.09
C ILE A 59 -8.35 -7.37 -26.18
N ASP A 60 -7.60 -7.26 -27.29
CA ASP A 60 -7.53 -8.30 -28.32
C ASP A 60 -6.50 -9.37 -27.94
N LEU A 61 -6.99 -10.52 -27.51
CA LEU A 61 -6.17 -11.67 -27.08
C LEU A 61 -5.29 -12.25 -28.19
N ASN A 62 -5.59 -11.98 -29.47
CA ASN A 62 -4.72 -12.40 -30.56
C ASN A 62 -3.43 -11.57 -30.64
N GLN A 63 -3.44 -10.36 -30.07
CA GLN A 63 -2.30 -9.45 -30.03
C GLN A 63 -1.53 -9.55 -28.72
N VAL A 64 -2.24 -9.59 -27.59
CA VAL A 64 -1.61 -9.55 -26.26
C VAL A 64 -1.29 -10.93 -25.66
N GLY A 65 -1.84 -11.99 -26.26
CA GLY A 65 -1.74 -13.35 -25.74
C GLY A 65 -2.88 -13.71 -24.77
N ARG A 66 -2.79 -14.92 -24.19
CA ARG A 66 -3.87 -15.50 -23.38
C ARG A 66 -3.54 -15.66 -21.89
N ASN A 67 -2.26 -15.54 -21.52
CA ASN A 67 -1.83 -15.59 -20.13
C ASN A 67 -1.43 -14.19 -19.66
N LEU A 68 -2.36 -13.52 -18.98
CA LEU A 68 -2.26 -12.11 -18.63
C LEU A 68 -2.35 -11.94 -17.11
N THR A 69 -1.66 -10.93 -16.60
CA THR A 69 -1.74 -10.46 -15.22
C THR A 69 -1.98 -8.96 -15.19
N VAL A 70 -2.47 -8.44 -14.06
CA VAL A 70 -2.69 -7.01 -13.85
C VAL A 70 -1.82 -6.55 -12.69
N LEU A 71 -0.99 -5.55 -12.95
CA LEU A 71 -0.13 -4.91 -11.95
C LEU A 71 -0.78 -3.62 -11.50
N ALA A 72 -0.89 -3.42 -10.18
CA ALA A 72 -1.36 -2.17 -9.60
C ALA A 72 -0.20 -1.35 -9.04
N SER A 73 -0.13 -0.08 -9.42
CA SER A 73 0.75 0.90 -8.80
C SER A 73 -0.01 1.63 -7.69
N THR A 74 0.51 1.64 -6.47
CA THR A 74 -0.18 2.24 -5.30
C THR A 74 0.62 3.35 -4.64
N VAL A 75 -0.06 4.33 -4.07
CA VAL A 75 0.53 5.41 -3.29
C VAL A 75 -0.18 5.53 -1.94
N PRO A 76 0.55 5.54 -0.80
CA PRO A 76 2.00 5.33 -0.68
C PRO A 76 2.41 3.87 -0.98
N SER A 77 3.69 3.65 -1.33
CA SER A 77 4.28 2.32 -1.53
C SER A 77 5.41 2.10 -0.51
N PRO A 78 5.55 0.90 0.08
CA PRO A 78 4.76 -0.33 -0.17
C PRO A 78 3.46 -0.40 0.66
N LEU A 79 2.42 -1.01 0.10
CA LEU A 79 1.23 -1.47 0.85
C LEU A 79 1.37 -2.95 1.21
N GLU A 80 0.72 -3.38 2.29
CA GLU A 80 0.75 -4.79 2.71
C GLU A 80 -0.14 -5.69 1.84
N MET A 81 -1.24 -5.16 1.30
CA MET A 81 -2.21 -5.93 0.52
C MET A 81 -2.96 -5.06 -0.50
N VAL A 82 -3.20 -5.63 -1.67
CA VAL A 82 -4.12 -5.12 -2.69
C VAL A 82 -5.07 -6.26 -3.05
N VAL A 83 -6.38 -5.98 -3.14
CA VAL A 83 -7.39 -6.96 -3.51
C VAL A 83 -7.94 -6.61 -4.89
N PHE A 84 -7.87 -7.57 -5.81
CA PHE A 84 -8.44 -7.44 -7.13
C PHE A 84 -9.77 -8.19 -7.21
N VAL A 85 -10.78 -7.55 -7.80
CA VAL A 85 -12.08 -8.15 -8.08
C VAL A 85 -12.35 -7.99 -9.57
N LEU A 86 -12.50 -9.11 -10.27
CA LEU A 86 -12.87 -9.14 -11.68
C LEU A 86 -14.28 -9.72 -11.83
N ASN A 87 -15.18 -8.96 -12.45
CA ASN A 87 -16.54 -9.39 -12.74
C ASN A 87 -16.62 -10.12 -14.11
N GLY A 88 -17.55 -11.06 -14.25
CA GLY A 88 -17.75 -11.87 -15.46
C GLY A 88 -17.08 -13.26 -15.43
N ASP A 89 -17.45 -14.15 -16.36
CA ASP A 89 -17.06 -15.57 -16.40
C ASP A 89 -15.99 -15.90 -17.45
N ASN A 90 -14.89 -15.14 -17.48
CA ASN A 90 -13.82 -15.34 -18.49
C ASN A 90 -12.53 -15.92 -17.90
N GLY A 91 -12.63 -17.09 -17.25
CA GLY A 91 -11.47 -17.95 -16.95
C GLY A 91 -11.08 -18.11 -15.47
N SER A 92 -9.92 -18.75 -15.26
CA SER A 92 -9.36 -19.02 -13.92
C SER A 92 -8.85 -17.74 -13.28
N LYS A 93 -9.53 -17.25 -12.24
CA LYS A 93 -9.13 -16.06 -11.47
C LYS A 93 -8.23 -16.48 -10.31
N ARG A 94 -7.08 -15.83 -10.13
CA ARG A 94 -6.21 -16.04 -8.97
C ARG A 94 -5.74 -14.69 -8.45
N ASN A 95 -6.06 -14.38 -7.20
CA ASN A 95 -5.40 -13.30 -6.49
C ASN A 95 -4.16 -13.89 -5.83
N GLN A 96 -2.99 -13.33 -6.12
CA GLN A 96 -1.73 -13.74 -5.51
C GLN A 96 -1.32 -12.65 -4.51
N THR A 97 -1.05 -13.03 -3.27
CA THR A 97 -0.32 -12.15 -2.35
C THR A 97 1.04 -11.84 -2.97
N PRO A 98 1.61 -10.64 -2.74
CA PRO A 98 2.97 -10.33 -3.14
C PRO A 98 3.86 -11.49 -2.67
N LEU A 99 4.44 -12.23 -3.61
CA LEU A 99 5.37 -13.29 -3.28
C LEU A 99 6.47 -12.65 -2.44
N CYS A 100 6.87 -13.31 -1.35
CA CYS A 100 8.12 -12.95 -0.67
C CYS A 100 9.17 -12.70 -1.77
N PRO A 101 9.84 -11.54 -1.81
CA PRO A 101 10.75 -11.22 -2.90
C PRO A 101 11.74 -12.36 -3.02
N GLU A 102 11.82 -12.95 -4.22
CA GLU A 102 12.24 -14.32 -4.50
C GLU A 102 13.75 -14.59 -4.31
N ARG A 103 14.39 -13.97 -3.31
CA ARG A 103 15.80 -14.16 -2.92
C ARG A 103 16.06 -13.94 -1.41
N GLN A 104 15.29 -14.57 -0.51
CA GLN A 104 15.77 -14.74 0.88
C GLN A 104 15.59 -16.19 1.36
N PRO A 105 16.67 -16.85 1.84
CA PRO A 105 16.66 -18.27 2.18
C PRO A 105 16.13 -18.56 3.59
N ARG A 106 15.34 -17.66 4.19
CA ARG A 106 14.76 -17.84 5.53
C ARG A 106 13.35 -17.25 5.62
N CYS A 107 12.42 -17.97 5.01
CA CYS A 107 11.27 -18.51 5.73
C CYS A 107 11.57 -19.98 6.05
#